data_AF-A0A9W7A551-F1
#
_entry.id   AF-A0A9W7A551-F1
#
_cell.length_a   1.000
_cell.length_b   1.000
_cell.length_c   1.000
_cell.angle_alpha   90.00
_cell.angle_beta   90.00
_cell.angle_gamma   90.00
#
_symmetry.space_group_name_H-M   'P 1'
#
loop_
_entity.id
_entity.type
_entity.pdbx_description
1 polymer ?
#
loop_
_entity_poly.entity_id
_entity_poly.type
_entity_poly.pdbx_seq_one_letter_code
_entity_poly.pdbx_strand_id
1 'polypeptide(L)'
;MPPSPNGVSIAIATSLKKASKTLSVGIEYAPAGADQTRGEIETLSMNLRKVSASAIFSSSLEHCKMFVNEQKTAEGSFPGPLPIIYTGEMPNVKEAVEAVPSLAAVVVDFDWEPQDLGSVQPIYRMTSPSQVPPPAASSFLVDCGSSASLASSIISSLPPSSLIIAAIPSMLPSSSELSLSQTLKSLGVHSILFLDACTGDSEDLEYSTFAISSLTKKKSKTFNMTGMTGSTNGHFGGVAEMNERTWLRKKREA
;
A
#
# COMPACT_ATOMS: atom_id res chain seq x y z
N MET A 1 24.84 12.91 27.94
CA MET A 1 23.74 12.47 27.05
C MET A 1 24.10 11.09 26.54
N PRO A 2 23.35 10.05 26.91
CA PRO A 2 23.54 8.73 26.30
C PRO A 2 23.09 8.78 24.82
N PRO A 3 23.67 7.96 23.95
CA PRO A 3 23.27 7.88 22.54
C PRO A 3 21.83 7.37 22.43
N SER A 4 21.05 7.89 21.48
CA SER A 4 19.69 7.42 21.16
C SER A 4 19.77 6.01 20.57
N PRO A 5 19.32 4.96 21.27
CA PRO A 5 19.15 3.65 20.65
C PRO A 5 17.79 3.63 19.96
N ASN A 6 17.71 2.93 18.83
CA ASN A 6 16.50 2.62 18.06
C ASN A 6 16.22 3.60 16.92
N GLY A 7 16.31 3.06 15.70
CA GLY A 7 15.92 3.73 14.47
C GLY A 7 14.49 4.25 14.57
N VAL A 8 14.23 5.35 13.88
CA VAL A 8 12.95 6.04 13.89
C VAL A 8 11.83 5.06 13.48
N SER A 9 11.03 4.61 14.45
CA SER A 9 9.76 3.94 14.16
C SER A 9 8.88 4.96 13.46
N ILE A 10 8.73 4.81 12.14
CA ILE A 10 7.75 5.57 11.38
C ILE A 10 6.38 5.02 11.80
N ALA A 11 5.66 5.78 12.62
CA ALA A 11 4.28 5.43 12.94
C ALA A 11 3.50 5.25 11.63
N ILE A 12 2.98 4.04 11.35
CA ILE A 12 2.35 3.72 10.06
C ILE A 12 1.24 4.71 9.68
N ALA A 13 0.60 5.34 10.68
CA ALA A 13 -0.38 6.39 10.48
C ALA A 13 0.18 7.59 9.68
N THR A 14 1.43 8.01 9.88
CA THR A 14 1.97 9.16 9.14
C THR A 14 2.14 8.87 7.65
N SER A 15 2.42 7.61 7.30
CA SER A 15 2.59 7.18 5.91
C SER A 15 1.27 6.79 5.25
N LEU A 16 0.37 6.14 6.00
CA LEU A 16 -0.89 5.57 5.50
C LEU A 16 -2.13 6.46 5.73
N LYS A 17 -1.99 7.59 6.43
CA LYS A 17 -3.03 8.59 6.61
C LYS A 17 -2.49 9.98 6.27
N LYS A 18 -2.50 10.30 4.98
CA LYS A 18 -1.97 11.57 4.47
C LYS A 18 -2.75 12.77 5.01
N ALA A 19 -2.03 13.79 5.50
CA ALA A 19 -2.61 15.05 5.97
C ALA A 19 -3.45 15.77 4.88
N SER A 20 -3.09 15.58 3.61
CA SER A 20 -3.82 16.10 2.44
C SER A 20 -5.21 15.47 2.23
N LYS A 21 -5.58 14.45 3.01
CA LYS A 21 -6.80 13.63 2.82
C LYS A 21 -6.89 12.96 1.43
N THR A 22 -5.78 12.88 0.70
CA THR A 22 -5.67 12.00 -0.48
C THR A 22 -5.43 10.58 0.00
N LEU A 23 -5.85 9.58 -0.77
CA LEU A 23 -5.49 8.19 -0.47
C LEU A 23 -3.96 8.05 -0.44
N SER A 24 -3.46 7.27 0.50
CA SER A 24 -2.16 6.61 0.35
C SER A 24 -2.34 5.30 -0.41
N VAL A 25 -1.25 4.80 -0.98
CA VAL A 25 -1.24 3.57 -1.77
C VAL A 25 -0.09 2.70 -1.30
N GLY A 26 -0.44 1.57 -0.70
CA GLY A 26 0.47 0.46 -0.41
C GLY A 26 0.50 -0.51 -1.58
N ILE A 27 1.66 -1.14 -1.77
CA ILE A 27 1.91 -2.09 -2.85
C ILE A 27 2.26 -3.44 -2.21
N GLU A 28 1.52 -4.48 -2.59
CA GLU A 28 1.90 -5.85 -2.24
C GLU A 28 2.99 -6.37 -3.17
N TYR A 29 4.01 -6.96 -2.58
CA TYR A 29 5.02 -7.75 -3.25
C TYR A 29 4.80 -9.23 -2.95
N ALA A 30 4.32 -9.95 -3.96
CA ALA A 30 3.99 -11.37 -3.90
C ALA A 30 4.52 -12.05 -5.18
N PRO A 31 5.83 -12.36 -5.27
CA PRO A 31 6.38 -12.94 -6.48
C PRO A 31 5.80 -14.33 -6.74
N ALA A 32 5.38 -14.58 -7.98
CA ALA A 32 4.73 -15.83 -8.40
C ALA A 32 5.72 -16.88 -8.94
N GLY A 33 7.03 -16.58 -8.96
CA GLY A 33 8.06 -17.39 -9.61
C GLY A 33 9.37 -17.48 -8.81
N ALA A 34 10.45 -17.89 -9.49
CA ALA A 34 11.78 -18.15 -8.91
C ALA A 34 12.27 -17.04 -7.96
N ASP A 35 13.09 -17.44 -6.99
CA ASP A 35 13.71 -16.55 -6.00
C ASP A 35 14.29 -15.30 -6.69
N GLN A 36 13.64 -14.18 -6.44
CA GLN A 36 14.09 -12.89 -6.95
C GLN A 36 15.43 -12.58 -6.31
N THR A 37 16.39 -12.17 -7.14
CA THR A 37 17.72 -11.84 -6.65
C THR A 37 17.63 -10.61 -5.75
N ARG A 38 18.56 -10.51 -4.80
CA ARG A 38 18.67 -9.33 -3.94
C ARG A 38 18.72 -8.03 -4.74
N GLY A 39 19.42 -8.00 -5.88
CA GLY A 39 19.54 -6.81 -6.73
C GLY A 39 18.22 -6.37 -7.37
N GLU A 40 17.33 -7.31 -7.70
CA GLU A 40 15.99 -7.01 -8.22
C GLU A 40 15.12 -6.36 -7.14
N ILE A 41 15.12 -6.92 -5.92
CA ILE A 41 14.38 -6.36 -4.78
C ILE A 41 14.91 -4.97 -4.40
N GLU A 42 16.24 -4.77 -4.41
CA GLU A 42 16.82 -3.46 -4.14
C GLU A 42 16.37 -2.41 -5.17
N THR A 43 16.38 -2.79 -6.45
CA THR A 43 15.91 -1.93 -7.55
C THR A 43 14.42 -1.63 -7.43
N LEU A 44 13.60 -2.64 -7.13
CA LEU A 44 12.16 -2.48 -6.93
C LEU A 44 11.87 -1.55 -5.75
N SER A 45 12.51 -1.77 -4.59
CA SER A 45 12.36 -0.94 -3.39
C SER A 45 12.64 0.54 -3.69
N MET A 46 13.77 0.83 -4.35
CA MET A 46 14.12 2.17 -4.78
C MET A 46 13.07 2.77 -5.73
N ASN A 47 12.59 1.98 -6.70
CA ASN A 47 11.62 2.47 -7.67
C ASN A 47 10.25 2.73 -7.04
N LEU A 48 9.77 1.87 -6.13
CA LEU A 48 8.55 2.07 -5.36
C LEU A 48 8.61 3.36 -4.52
N ARG A 49 9.77 3.66 -3.92
CA ARG A 49 10.01 4.95 -3.26
C ARG A 49 9.89 6.13 -4.23
N LYS A 50 10.54 6.06 -5.40
CA LYS A 50 10.50 7.13 -6.43
C LYS A 50 9.09 7.42 -6.92
N VAL A 51 8.25 6.41 -7.05
CA VAL A 51 6.85 6.57 -7.47
C VAL A 51 5.92 6.94 -6.31
N SER A 52 6.47 7.18 -5.11
CA SER A 52 5.73 7.61 -3.91
C SER A 52 4.72 6.56 -3.39
N ALA A 53 5.07 5.28 -3.46
CA ALA A 53 4.38 4.26 -2.68
C ALA A 53 4.41 4.66 -1.19
N SER A 54 3.37 4.29 -0.44
CA SER A 54 3.21 4.69 0.97
C SER A 54 3.61 3.60 1.95
N ALA A 55 3.68 2.35 1.49
CA ALA A 55 4.21 1.19 2.20
C ALA A 55 4.41 0.02 1.22
N ILE A 56 5.24 -0.93 1.60
CA ILE A 56 5.41 -2.23 0.91
C ILE A 56 4.86 -3.31 1.84
N PHE A 57 4.00 -4.16 1.29
CA PHE A 57 3.41 -5.30 1.99
C PHE A 57 3.99 -6.59 1.41
N SER A 58 4.30 -7.56 2.27
CA SER A 58 4.80 -8.87 1.83
C SER A 58 4.41 -9.96 2.82
N SER A 59 4.01 -11.11 2.30
CA SER A 59 3.72 -12.31 3.10
C SER A 59 4.98 -13.13 3.44
N SER A 60 6.12 -12.82 2.82
CA SER A 60 7.40 -13.48 3.09
C SER A 60 8.27 -12.63 4.02
N LEU A 61 8.73 -13.25 5.13
CA LEU A 61 9.69 -12.64 6.05
C LEU A 61 11.04 -12.41 5.38
N GLU A 62 11.44 -13.27 4.45
CA GLU A 62 12.70 -13.11 3.71
C GLU A 62 12.67 -11.83 2.86
N HIS A 63 11.59 -11.60 2.11
CA HIS A 63 11.43 -10.37 1.35
C HIS A 63 11.38 -9.15 2.27
N CYS A 64 10.69 -9.24 3.42
CA CYS A 64 10.68 -8.17 4.41
C CYS A 64 12.11 -7.83 4.90
N LYS A 65 12.94 -8.84 5.18
CA LYS A 65 14.36 -8.65 5.55
C LYS A 65 15.14 -7.95 4.44
N MET A 66 14.93 -8.35 3.18
CA MET A 66 15.62 -7.75 2.04
C MET A 66 15.23 -6.27 1.86
N PHE A 67 13.94 -5.94 1.89
CA PHE A 67 13.46 -4.56 1.82
C PHE A 67 13.98 -3.71 2.98
N VAL A 68 13.87 -4.19 4.22
CA VAL A 68 14.38 -3.50 5.40
C VAL A 68 15.89 -3.23 5.27
N ASN A 69 16.66 -4.22 4.83
CA ASN A 69 18.11 -4.08 4.70
C ASN A 69 18.51 -3.08 3.62
N GLU A 70 17.82 -3.06 2.48
CA GLU A 70 18.05 -2.03 1.45
C GLU A 70 17.77 -0.63 1.99
N GLN A 71 16.63 -0.46 2.65
CA GLN A 71 16.16 0.85 3.09
C GLN A 71 16.95 1.46 4.25
N LYS A 72 17.78 0.69 4.96
CA LYS A 72 18.74 1.23 5.95
C LYS A 72 19.65 2.30 5.34
N THR A 73 20.01 2.15 4.07
CA THR A 73 20.86 3.11 3.36
C THR A 73 20.09 4.29 2.76
N ALA A 74 18.76 4.20 2.73
CA ALA A 74 17.88 5.26 2.24
C ALA A 74 17.55 6.31 3.33
N GLU A 75 17.95 6.08 4.58
CA GLU A 75 17.80 7.06 5.66
C GLU A 75 18.60 8.33 5.35
N GLY A 76 17.95 9.49 5.39
CA GLY A 76 18.55 10.77 4.99
C GLY A 76 18.65 11.01 3.48
N SER A 77 18.26 10.03 2.65
CA SER A 77 18.13 10.19 1.19
C SER A 77 16.71 10.57 0.80
N PHE A 78 16.55 11.29 -0.32
CA PHE A 78 15.25 11.53 -0.92
C PHE A 78 15.12 10.73 -2.22
N PRO A 79 14.09 9.89 -2.40
CA PRO A 79 13.00 9.59 -1.47
C PRO A 79 13.43 8.71 -0.29
N GLY A 80 12.90 9.01 0.90
CA GLY A 80 13.21 8.29 2.15
C GLY A 80 12.58 6.89 2.24
N PRO A 81 12.83 6.15 3.33
CA PRO A 81 12.34 4.79 3.50
C PRO A 81 10.80 4.71 3.56
N LEU A 82 10.27 3.54 3.17
CA LEU A 82 8.86 3.17 3.27
C LEU A 82 8.63 2.22 4.45
N PRO A 83 7.47 2.29 5.12
CA PRO A 83 7.04 1.24 6.02
C PRO A 83 7.01 -0.12 5.29
N ILE A 84 7.66 -1.12 5.89
CA ILE A 84 7.56 -2.52 5.49
C ILE A 84 6.57 -3.21 6.42
N ILE A 85 5.55 -3.84 5.83
CA ILE A 85 4.43 -4.44 6.56
C ILE A 85 4.36 -5.92 6.20
N TYR A 86 4.44 -6.77 7.21
CA TYR A 86 4.32 -8.21 7.02
C TYR A 86 2.85 -8.63 7.00
N THR A 87 2.44 -9.41 6.00
CA THR A 87 1.05 -9.88 5.79
C THR A 87 0.88 -11.39 5.88
N GLY A 88 1.97 -12.14 6.10
CA GLY A 88 1.99 -13.58 6.01
C GLY A 88 1.21 -14.26 7.14
N GLU A 89 0.90 -15.54 6.92
CA GLU A 89 0.18 -16.34 7.89
C GLU A 89 1.02 -16.66 9.13
N MET A 90 0.29 -16.89 10.21
CA MET A 90 0.77 -17.00 11.58
C MET A 90 0.99 -18.46 11.98
N PRO A 91 1.98 -18.75 12.84
CA PRO A 91 1.54 -18.90 14.23
C PRO A 91 2.27 -18.05 15.28
N ASN A 92 3.29 -17.24 14.95
CA ASN A 92 3.94 -16.41 15.97
C ASN A 92 4.36 -15.01 15.47
N VAL A 93 3.54 -13.99 15.76
CA VAL A 93 3.77 -12.58 15.39
C VAL A 93 5.11 -12.14 15.96
N LYS A 94 5.41 -12.61 17.17
CA LYS A 94 6.64 -12.29 17.87
C LYS A 94 7.86 -12.82 17.12
N GLU A 95 7.79 -14.02 16.53
CA GLU A 95 8.87 -14.57 15.71
C GLU A 95 9.09 -13.73 14.45
N ALA A 96 8.02 -13.26 13.80
CA ALA A 96 8.14 -12.34 12.66
C ALA A 96 8.83 -11.03 13.05
N VAL A 97 8.46 -10.45 14.20
CA VAL A 97 9.07 -9.22 14.74
C VAL A 97 10.52 -9.46 15.18
N GLU A 98 10.83 -10.58 15.82
CA GLU A 98 12.19 -10.95 16.22
C GLU A 98 13.08 -11.20 15.00
N ALA A 99 12.54 -11.84 13.96
CA ALA A 99 13.24 -12.08 12.71
C ALA A 99 13.51 -10.78 11.94
N VAL A 100 12.61 -9.80 12.04
CA VAL A 100 12.71 -8.51 11.33
C VAL A 100 12.33 -7.34 12.25
N PRO A 101 13.23 -6.92 13.16
CA PRO A 101 12.90 -5.91 14.18
C PRO A 101 12.55 -4.52 13.65
N SER A 102 12.89 -4.24 12.39
CA SER A 102 12.60 -2.95 11.72
C SER A 102 11.32 -2.98 10.88
N LEU A 103 10.47 -4.02 11.01
CA LEU A 103 9.12 -3.95 10.48
C LEU A 103 8.39 -2.74 11.06
N ALA A 104 7.60 -2.06 10.22
CA ALA A 104 6.76 -0.97 10.69
C ALA A 104 5.46 -1.53 11.30
N ALA A 105 4.92 -2.59 10.70
CA ALA A 105 3.73 -3.26 11.18
C ALA A 105 3.66 -4.73 10.75
N VAL A 106 2.76 -5.45 11.41
CA VAL A 106 2.42 -6.85 11.16
C VAL A 106 0.90 -6.95 11.08
N VAL A 107 0.39 -7.62 10.05
CA VAL A 107 -1.04 -7.92 9.96
C VAL A 107 -1.33 -9.13 10.83
N VAL A 108 -2.37 -9.03 11.66
CA VAL A 108 -2.79 -10.06 12.61
C VAL A 108 -4.27 -10.37 12.39
N ASP A 109 -4.71 -11.54 12.82
CA ASP A 109 -6.13 -11.91 12.77
C ASP A 109 -6.96 -11.06 13.74
N PHE A 110 -8.27 -10.96 13.46
CA PHE A 110 -9.17 -10.10 14.22
C PHE A 110 -9.27 -10.48 15.71
N ASP A 111 -9.02 -11.75 16.04
CA ASP A 111 -9.08 -12.32 17.39
C ASP A 111 -7.70 -12.42 18.06
N TRP A 112 -6.65 -11.89 17.42
CA TRP A 112 -5.31 -11.90 17.98
C TRP A 112 -5.23 -11.09 19.28
N GLU A 113 -4.77 -11.74 20.34
CA GLU A 113 -4.59 -11.11 21.64
C GLU A 113 -3.42 -10.11 21.62
N PRO A 114 -3.63 -8.84 22.04
CA PRO A 114 -2.57 -7.85 22.07
C PRO A 114 -1.36 -8.30 22.89
N GLN A 115 -0.18 -8.28 22.25
CA GLN A 115 1.13 -8.51 22.88
C GLN A 115 2.03 -7.29 22.68
N ASP A 116 3.06 -7.16 23.52
CA ASP A 116 4.10 -6.16 23.32
C ASP A 116 4.99 -6.55 22.13
N LEU A 117 4.87 -5.78 21.05
CA LEU A 117 5.66 -5.92 19.81
C LEU A 117 6.75 -4.83 19.71
N GLY A 118 7.04 -4.14 20.83
CA GLY A 118 7.96 -3.01 20.86
C GLY A 118 7.48 -1.87 19.97
N SER A 119 8.25 -1.55 18.94
CA SER A 119 7.93 -0.47 18.00
C SER A 119 7.07 -0.89 16.81
N VAL A 120 6.81 -2.19 16.64
CA VAL A 120 6.04 -2.73 15.52
C VAL A 120 4.55 -2.66 15.84
N GLN A 121 3.74 -2.11 14.92
CA GLN A 121 2.31 -1.93 15.16
C GLN A 121 1.48 -3.10 14.62
N PRO A 122 0.51 -3.64 15.36
CA PRO A 122 -0.44 -4.61 14.82
C PRO A 122 -1.47 -3.91 13.90
N ILE A 123 -1.81 -4.56 12.80
CA ILE A 123 -2.91 -4.19 11.91
C ILE A 123 -3.89 -5.36 11.88
N TYR A 124 -5.10 -5.17 12.41
CA TYR A 124 -6.08 -6.23 12.52
C TYR A 124 -6.78 -6.46 11.17
N ARG A 125 -6.71 -7.69 10.66
CA ARG A 125 -7.37 -8.11 9.42
C ARG A 125 -8.87 -8.30 9.68
N MET A 126 -9.69 -7.66 8.87
CA MET A 126 -11.14 -7.69 8.93
C MET A 126 -11.68 -8.17 7.57
N THR A 127 -12.37 -9.30 7.56
CA THR A 127 -12.99 -9.93 6.39
C THR A 127 -14.52 -9.99 6.48
N SER A 128 -15.10 -9.73 7.66
CA SER A 128 -16.54 -9.80 7.91
C SER A 128 -17.01 -8.71 8.88
N PRO A 129 -18.22 -8.14 8.70
CA PRO A 129 -18.80 -7.18 9.65
C PRO A 129 -19.11 -7.80 11.03
N SER A 130 -19.17 -9.13 11.13
CA SER A 130 -19.40 -9.84 12.39
C SER A 130 -18.15 -9.96 13.27
N GLN A 131 -16.97 -9.67 12.72
CA GLN A 131 -15.73 -9.70 13.48
C GLN A 131 -15.66 -8.48 14.40
N VAL A 132 -15.33 -8.73 15.66
CA VAL A 132 -15.19 -7.68 16.67
C VAL A 132 -13.71 -7.63 17.07
N PRO A 133 -12.98 -6.57 16.69
CA PRO A 133 -11.58 -6.45 17.06
C PRO A 133 -11.41 -6.10 18.55
N PRO A 134 -10.20 -6.27 19.11
CA PRO A 134 -9.92 -5.85 20.48
C PRO A 134 -10.20 -4.36 20.69
N PRO A 135 -10.70 -3.92 21.86
CA PRO A 135 -11.05 -2.52 22.10
C PRO A 135 -9.91 -1.51 21.90
N ALA A 136 -8.66 -1.95 22.05
CA ALA A 136 -7.46 -1.12 21.86
C ALA A 136 -6.98 -1.03 20.41
N ALA A 137 -7.60 -1.78 19.47
CA ALA A 137 -7.18 -1.81 18.08
C ALA A 137 -7.43 -0.46 17.38
N SER A 138 -6.38 0.10 16.81
CA SER A 138 -6.41 1.41 16.13
C SER A 138 -6.21 1.34 14.62
N SER A 139 -5.83 0.19 14.09
CA SER A 139 -5.43 0.00 12.69
C SER A 139 -6.03 -1.28 12.13
N PHE A 140 -6.68 -1.17 10.97
CA PHE A 140 -7.42 -2.25 10.34
C PHE A 140 -7.06 -2.42 8.87
N LEU A 141 -6.87 -3.67 8.48
CA LEU A 141 -6.83 -4.09 7.08
C LEU A 141 -8.16 -4.72 6.72
N VAL A 142 -8.98 -4.01 5.95
CA VAL A 142 -10.27 -4.49 5.45
C VAL A 142 -10.05 -5.22 4.15
N ASP A 143 -10.16 -6.54 4.17
CA ASP A 143 -10.13 -7.37 2.98
C ASP A 143 -11.56 -7.53 2.46
N CYS A 144 -11.84 -6.85 1.35
CA CYS A 144 -13.16 -6.78 0.74
C CYS A 144 -13.19 -7.26 -0.70
N GLY A 145 -12.06 -7.79 -1.21
CA GLY A 145 -11.88 -8.09 -2.62
C GLY A 145 -12.31 -6.92 -3.51
N SER A 146 -13.26 -7.17 -4.40
CA SER A 146 -13.83 -6.15 -5.30
C SER A 146 -15.20 -5.60 -4.84
N SER A 147 -15.60 -5.82 -3.59
CA SER A 147 -16.95 -5.53 -3.08
C SER A 147 -17.02 -4.30 -2.17
N ALA A 148 -17.52 -3.18 -2.72
CA ALA A 148 -17.75 -1.96 -1.95
C ALA A 148 -18.82 -2.12 -0.85
N SER A 149 -19.83 -2.96 -1.05
CA SER A 149 -20.89 -3.20 -0.06
C SER A 149 -20.38 -3.98 1.15
N LEU A 150 -19.52 -4.98 0.93
CA LEU A 150 -18.83 -5.70 1.99
C LEU A 150 -17.93 -4.74 2.77
N ALA A 151 -17.10 -3.95 2.07
CA ALA A 151 -16.24 -2.97 2.70
C ALA A 151 -17.03 -1.98 3.57
N SER A 152 -18.14 -1.44 3.06
CA SER A 152 -19.01 -0.52 3.81
C SER A 152 -19.55 -1.15 5.09
N SER A 153 -19.94 -2.43 5.03
CA SER A 153 -20.48 -3.16 6.19
C SER A 153 -19.41 -3.36 7.25
N ILE A 154 -18.19 -3.74 6.86
CA ILE A 154 -17.04 -3.89 7.77
C ILE A 154 -16.66 -2.54 8.36
N ILE A 155 -16.47 -1.51 7.54
CA ILE A 155 -16.03 -0.18 8.00
C ILE A 155 -17.01 0.42 9.00
N SER A 156 -18.31 0.20 8.82
CA SER A 156 -19.34 0.71 9.74
C SER A 156 -19.29 0.07 11.13
N SER A 157 -18.67 -1.11 11.28
CA SER A 157 -18.46 -1.75 12.60
C SER A 157 -17.13 -1.34 13.25
N LEU A 158 -16.26 -0.61 12.56
CA LEU A 158 -14.97 -0.18 13.07
C LEU A 158 -15.06 1.14 13.87
N PRO A 159 -14.14 1.37 14.82
CA PRO A 159 -14.08 2.63 15.55
C PRO A 159 -13.82 3.85 14.62
N PRO A 160 -14.49 4.99 14.83
CA PRO A 160 -14.50 6.14 13.89
C PRO A 160 -13.18 6.91 13.76
N SER A 161 -12.16 6.59 14.57
CA SER A 161 -10.84 7.25 14.53
C SER A 161 -9.73 6.34 13.99
N SER A 162 -10.07 5.12 13.60
CA SER A 162 -9.08 4.11 13.24
C SER A 162 -8.44 4.38 11.89
N LEU A 163 -7.20 3.91 11.74
CA LEU A 163 -6.54 3.80 10.45
C LEU A 163 -7.17 2.63 9.70
N ILE A 164 -7.70 2.90 8.51
CA ILE A 164 -8.37 1.89 7.68
C ILE A 164 -7.62 1.77 6.37
N ILE A 165 -7.12 0.56 6.10
CA ILE A 165 -6.45 0.16 4.87
C ILE A 165 -7.39 -0.82 4.17
N ALA A 166 -7.80 -0.56 2.94
CA ALA A 166 -8.59 -1.53 2.17
C ALA A 166 -7.66 -2.33 1.25
N ALA A 167 -7.70 -3.65 1.35
CA ALA A 167 -7.05 -4.56 0.42
C ALA A 167 -8.00 -4.85 -0.75
N ILE A 168 -7.53 -4.58 -1.96
CA ILE A 168 -8.27 -4.83 -3.20
C ILE A 168 -7.34 -5.46 -4.24
N PRO A 169 -7.85 -6.32 -5.14
CA PRO A 169 -7.07 -6.86 -6.24
C PRO A 169 -6.52 -5.75 -7.15
N SER A 170 -5.30 -5.95 -7.65
CA SER A 170 -4.71 -5.10 -8.68
C SER A 170 -5.16 -5.50 -10.10
N MET A 171 -4.92 -4.60 -11.05
CA MET A 171 -5.02 -4.87 -12.49
C MET A 171 -6.41 -5.38 -12.96
N LEU A 172 -7.50 -4.90 -12.34
CA LEU A 172 -8.83 -5.35 -12.70
C LEU A 172 -9.24 -4.83 -14.10
N PRO A 173 -10.20 -5.49 -14.77
CA PRO A 173 -10.73 -5.03 -16.04
C PRO A 173 -11.19 -3.58 -15.98
N SER A 174 -10.93 -2.84 -17.07
CA SER A 174 -11.26 -1.42 -17.21
C SER A 174 -10.73 -0.51 -16.09
N SER A 175 -9.66 -0.94 -15.39
CA SER A 175 -9.10 -0.26 -14.23
C SER A 175 -10.14 -0.01 -13.12
N SER A 176 -11.10 -0.94 -12.96
CA SER A 176 -12.21 -0.81 -12.00
C SER A 176 -11.75 -0.67 -10.55
N GLU A 177 -10.56 -1.15 -10.21
CA GLU A 177 -9.91 -0.99 -8.90
C GLU A 177 -9.73 0.49 -8.52
N LEU A 178 -9.53 1.39 -9.50
CA LEU A 178 -9.40 2.83 -9.25
C LEU A 178 -10.73 3.46 -8.85
N SER A 179 -11.82 3.06 -9.51
CA SER A 179 -13.17 3.53 -9.19
C SER A 179 -13.64 3.01 -7.83
N LEU A 180 -13.33 1.74 -7.53
CA LEU A 180 -13.55 1.13 -6.24
C LEU A 180 -12.77 1.88 -5.15
N SER A 181 -11.49 2.15 -5.36
CA SER A 181 -10.66 2.92 -4.44
C SER A 181 -11.25 4.29 -4.07
N GLN A 182 -11.79 5.03 -5.06
CA GLN A 182 -12.45 6.32 -4.81
C GLN A 182 -13.75 6.17 -4.03
N THR A 183 -14.50 5.09 -4.28
CA THR A 183 -15.70 4.74 -3.51
C THR A 183 -15.33 4.44 -2.06
N LEU A 184 -14.34 3.58 -1.85
CA LEU A 184 -13.82 3.22 -0.52
C LEU A 184 -13.30 4.44 0.25
N LYS A 185 -12.66 5.39 -0.41
CA LYS A 185 -12.27 6.67 0.19
C LYS A 185 -13.46 7.41 0.81
N SER A 186 -14.61 7.42 0.13
CA SER A 186 -15.83 8.07 0.63
C SER A 186 -16.43 7.37 1.84
N LEU A 187 -16.09 6.10 2.05
CA LEU A 187 -16.46 5.32 3.24
C LEU A 187 -15.50 5.53 4.43
N GLY A 188 -14.44 6.33 4.27
CA GLY A 188 -13.47 6.61 5.35
C GLY A 188 -12.17 5.82 5.25
N VAL A 189 -11.93 5.11 4.15
CA VAL A 189 -10.63 4.45 3.91
C VAL A 189 -9.53 5.49 3.71
N HIS A 190 -8.40 5.26 4.37
CA HIS A 190 -7.24 6.15 4.36
C HIS A 190 -6.18 5.70 3.34
N SER A 191 -6.00 4.38 3.23
CA SER A 191 -5.02 3.76 2.34
C SER A 191 -5.64 2.63 1.54
N ILE A 192 -5.19 2.48 0.30
CA ILE A 192 -5.46 1.29 -0.52
C ILE A 192 -4.21 0.42 -0.53
N LEU A 193 -4.37 -0.87 -0.29
CA LEU A 193 -3.39 -1.90 -0.60
C LEU A 193 -3.83 -2.57 -1.90
N PHE A 194 -2.99 -2.47 -2.93
CA PHE A 194 -3.19 -3.26 -4.15
C PHE A 194 -2.50 -4.62 -4.00
N LEU A 195 -3.33 -5.67 -3.97
CA LEU A 195 -2.89 -7.05 -3.90
C LEU A 195 -2.29 -7.52 -5.23
N ASP A 196 -1.28 -8.38 -5.19
CA ASP A 196 -0.56 -8.91 -6.34
C ASP A 196 -0.03 -7.81 -7.29
N ALA A 197 0.20 -6.61 -6.77
CA ALA A 197 0.62 -5.46 -7.58
C ALA A 197 2.02 -5.66 -8.14
N CYS A 198 2.93 -6.21 -7.33
CA CYS A 198 4.27 -6.59 -7.75
C CYS A 198 4.50 -8.09 -7.61
N THR A 199 4.74 -8.77 -8.72
CA THR A 199 4.95 -10.23 -8.77
C THR A 199 6.33 -10.61 -9.31
N GLY A 200 7.23 -9.62 -9.48
CA GLY A 200 8.58 -9.80 -10.00
C GLY A 200 8.66 -9.76 -11.53
N ASP A 201 7.67 -9.18 -12.22
CA ASP A 201 7.67 -9.03 -13.68
C ASP A 201 7.85 -7.57 -14.13
N SER A 202 7.91 -7.35 -15.44
CA SER A 202 8.14 -6.02 -16.02
C SER A 202 6.98 -5.04 -15.83
N GLU A 203 5.77 -5.51 -15.51
CA GLU A 203 4.58 -4.67 -15.33
C GLU A 203 4.49 -4.08 -13.91
N ASP A 204 5.29 -4.58 -12.96
CA ASP A 204 5.29 -4.16 -11.54
C ASP A 204 5.39 -2.65 -11.35
N LEU A 205 6.42 -2.03 -11.93
CA LEU A 205 6.67 -0.61 -11.79
C LEU A 205 5.69 0.23 -12.60
N GLU A 206 5.30 -0.26 -13.78
CA GLU A 206 4.35 0.44 -14.63
C GLU A 206 2.97 0.53 -13.94
N TYR A 207 2.48 -0.59 -13.41
CA TYR A 207 1.24 -0.64 -12.65
C TYR A 207 1.30 0.22 -11.40
N SER A 208 2.35 0.08 -10.59
CA SER A 208 2.51 0.87 -9.38
C SER A 208 2.49 2.37 -9.67
N THR A 209 3.20 2.81 -10.72
CA THR A 209 3.20 4.21 -11.16
C THR A 209 1.80 4.67 -11.59
N PHE A 210 1.11 3.85 -12.39
CA PHE A 210 -0.25 4.13 -12.85
C PHE A 210 -1.23 4.26 -11.69
N ALA A 211 -1.28 3.29 -10.79
CA ALA A 211 -2.22 3.25 -9.68
C ALA A 211 -1.96 4.37 -8.67
N ILE A 212 -0.70 4.58 -8.28
CA ILE A 212 -0.33 5.66 -7.34
C ILE A 212 -0.65 7.02 -7.94
N SER A 213 -0.25 7.29 -9.18
CA SER A 213 -0.49 8.59 -9.80
C SER A 213 -1.99 8.88 -10.01
N SER A 214 -2.79 7.85 -10.29
CA SER A 214 -4.24 7.98 -10.47
C SER A 214 -5.00 8.31 -9.19
N LEU A 215 -4.53 7.82 -8.04
CA LEU A 215 -5.21 8.01 -6.74
C LEU A 215 -4.66 9.18 -5.91
N THR A 216 -3.40 9.56 -6.11
CA THR A 216 -2.72 10.57 -5.28
C THR A 216 -2.68 11.95 -5.92
N LYS A 217 -2.72 12.06 -7.25
CA LYS A 217 -2.76 13.37 -7.92
C LYS A 217 -4.09 14.06 -7.64
N LYS A 218 -4.03 15.31 -7.18
CA LYS A 218 -5.22 16.16 -7.07
C LYS A 218 -5.81 16.32 -8.48
N LYS A 219 -6.98 15.73 -8.74
CA LYS A 219 -7.78 16.10 -9.92
C LYS A 219 -8.16 17.57 -9.75
N SER A 220 -7.49 18.46 -10.48
CA SER A 220 -7.86 19.87 -10.50
C SER A 220 -9.29 19.97 -11.03
N LYS A 221 -10.24 20.35 -10.18
CA LYS A 221 -11.62 20.64 -10.61
C LYS A 221 -11.74 22.01 -11.31
N THR A 222 -10.63 22.75 -11.45
CA THR A 222 -10.67 24.18 -11.76
C THR A 222 -9.63 24.58 -12.79
N PHE A 223 -9.46 23.84 -13.89
CA PHE A 223 -8.86 24.39 -15.11
C PHE A 223 -9.32 23.62 -16.36
N ASN A 224 -10.62 23.66 -16.64
CA ASN A 224 -11.11 23.58 -18.02
C ASN A 224 -11.17 25.02 -18.54
N MET A 225 -10.00 25.59 -18.89
CA MET A 225 -9.97 26.74 -19.76
C MET A 225 -10.05 26.21 -21.19
N THR A 226 -11.25 25.81 -21.61
CA THR A 226 -11.59 25.78 -23.04
C THR A 226 -11.66 27.23 -23.50
N GLY A 227 -10.48 27.81 -23.72
CA GLY A 227 -10.28 29.20 -24.09
C GLY A 227 -9.13 29.28 -25.07
N MET A 228 -9.51 29.36 -26.34
CA MET A 228 -8.66 29.74 -27.47
C MET A 228 -7.66 30.85 -27.10
N THR A 229 -6.36 30.57 -27.22
CA THR A 229 -5.37 31.50 -27.78
C THR A 229 -4.06 30.76 -28.04
N GLY A 230 -3.58 30.80 -29.29
CA GLY A 230 -2.14 30.90 -29.55
C GLY A 230 -1.40 29.61 -29.94
N SER A 231 -1.45 29.30 -31.22
CA SER A 231 -0.50 28.46 -31.97
C SER A 231 0.97 28.80 -31.70
N THR A 232 1.85 27.80 -31.55
CA THR A 232 2.94 27.43 -32.49
C THR A 232 4.05 26.63 -31.78
N ASN A 233 4.36 25.47 -32.35
CA ASN A 233 5.55 24.64 -32.19
C ASN A 233 5.78 23.83 -30.89
N GLY A 234 5.63 22.50 -31.05
CA GLY A 234 6.62 21.56 -30.54
C GLY A 234 6.24 20.79 -29.27
N HIS A 235 5.55 19.66 -29.47
CA HIS A 235 5.72 18.43 -28.68
C HIS A 235 5.54 18.56 -27.15
N PHE A 236 4.37 19.03 -26.71
CA PHE A 236 3.95 18.87 -25.31
C PHE A 236 2.78 17.89 -25.21
N GLY A 237 3.07 16.78 -24.54
CA GLY A 237 2.16 16.01 -23.69
C GLY A 237 0.81 15.68 -24.30
N GLY A 238 0.72 14.50 -24.93
CA GLY A 238 -0.55 13.86 -25.17
C GLY A 238 -1.40 13.96 -23.90
N VAL A 239 -2.60 14.50 -24.06
CA VAL A 239 -3.68 14.34 -23.09
C VAL A 239 -3.69 12.86 -22.76
N ALA A 240 -3.55 12.51 -21.48
CA ALA A 240 -3.70 11.12 -21.07
C ALA A 240 -5.15 10.72 -21.40
N GLU A 241 -5.37 10.24 -22.62
CA GLU A 241 -6.51 9.43 -22.94
C GLU A 241 -6.54 8.35 -21.87
N MET A 242 -7.67 8.23 -21.19
CA MET A 242 -8.01 7.05 -20.42
C MET A 242 -8.25 5.89 -21.40
N ASN A 243 -7.26 5.59 -22.23
CA ASN A 243 -7.24 4.36 -23.00
C ASN A 243 -7.22 3.24 -21.98
N GLU A 244 -8.15 2.31 -22.17
CA GLU A 244 -8.31 1.15 -21.32
C GLU A 244 -6.98 0.38 -21.26
N ARG A 245 -6.24 0.56 -20.16
CA ARG A 245 -4.98 -0.16 -19.95
C ARG A 245 -5.32 -1.62 -19.73
N THR A 246 -4.78 -2.46 -20.60
CA THR A 246 -4.92 -3.90 -20.46
C THR A 246 -3.60 -4.48 -19.98
N TRP A 247 -3.61 -5.14 -18.83
CA TRP A 247 -2.43 -5.75 -18.22
C TRP A 247 -2.21 -7.15 -18.80
N LEU A 248 -1.00 -7.44 -19.26
CA LEU A 248 -0.66 -8.72 -19.88
C LEU A 248 -0.66 -9.84 -18.84
N ARG A 249 -0.33 -9.55 -17.57
CA ARG A 249 -0.42 -10.47 -16.44
C ARG A 249 -1.80 -11.12 -16.34
N LYS A 250 -2.86 -10.31 -16.23
CA LYS A 250 -4.24 -10.81 -16.11
C LYS A 250 -4.78 -11.48 -17.37
N LYS A 251 -4.24 -11.16 -18.56
CA LYS A 251 -4.51 -11.90 -19.80
C LYS A 251 -3.89 -13.29 -19.84
N ARG A 252 -2.78 -13.53 -19.13
CA ARG A 252 -2.10 -14.83 -19.08
C ARG A 252 -2.71 -15.78 -18.05
N GLU A 253 -3.41 -15.23 -17.05
CA GLU A 253 -4.08 -15.98 -15.99
C GLU A 253 -5.51 -16.43 -16.35
N ALA A 254 -6.13 -15.80 -17.36
CA ALA A 254 -7.49 -16.09 -17.84
C ALA A 254 -7.49 -17.09 -19.01
#